data_AF-A0A553PJB4-F1
#
_entry.id   AF-A0A553PJB4-F1
#
_cell.length_a   1.000
_cell.length_b   1.000
_cell.length_c   1.000
_cell.angle_alpha   90.00
_cell.angle_beta   90.00
_cell.angle_gamma   90.00
#
_symmetry.space_group_name_H-M   'P 1'
#
loop_
_entity.id
_entity.type
_entity.pdbx_description
1 polymer ?
#
loop_
_entity_poly.entity_id
_entity_poly.type
_entity_poly.pdbx_seq_one_letter_code
_entity_poly.pdbx_strand_id
1 'polypeptide(L)'
;MNGYLHQIWYGDSWCGSGIGTAWIELPNGFKVLICTSHFHAEYNRDDDQFLPDRICQALEGIKEIESKEHLVDAVIYAGDFNTEPQDLPHQILIKMSGLQDARGNETPKPSYNAEWNTYASPKERPVTIDYIMIGTNEDTKVITTHCQNPLSSKISGESISYSDHEGVWAQIKFQDQKDIAYDKPEAYDVDTLNRLNSQLRDVLRLERSKMEWSMWIIFMVSAAFLSVWKWEGPWSIFIVLILSYLFYLGGQFFKRITAISSQIDTIMALMNPVKK
;
A
#
# COMPACT_ATOMS: atom_id res chain seq x y z
N MET A 1 3.46 6.31 -6.24
CA MET A 1 2.05 5.88 -6.17
C MET A 1 1.28 6.17 -7.48
N ASN A 2 0.87 5.11 -8.18
CA ASN A 2 -0.06 5.00 -9.33
C ASN A 2 0.23 5.80 -10.62
N GLY A 3 -0.42 5.38 -11.72
CA GLY A 3 -0.45 6.12 -12.99
C GLY A 3 0.49 5.59 -14.08
N TYR A 4 0.55 4.27 -14.29
CA TYR A 4 1.29 3.73 -15.42
C TYR A 4 0.53 3.90 -16.73
N LEU A 5 1.26 4.19 -17.82
CA LEU A 5 0.67 4.36 -19.16
C LEU A 5 -0.12 3.14 -19.66
N HIS A 6 0.20 1.93 -19.18
CA HIS A 6 -0.56 0.73 -19.53
C HIS A 6 -1.82 0.54 -18.66
N GLN A 7 -1.95 1.27 -17.56
CA GLN A 7 -3.07 1.21 -16.63
C GLN A 7 -4.08 2.35 -16.83
N ILE A 8 -3.96 3.14 -17.91
CA ILE A 8 -4.86 4.28 -18.23
C ILE A 8 -6.34 3.90 -18.31
N TRP A 9 -6.68 2.62 -18.39
CA TRP A 9 -8.04 2.12 -18.40
C TRP A 9 -8.65 1.99 -16.99
N TYR A 10 -7.85 2.14 -15.94
CA TYR A 10 -8.24 2.02 -14.54
C TYR A 10 -8.30 3.39 -13.86
N GLY A 11 -9.34 3.63 -13.05
CA GLY A 11 -9.58 4.93 -12.41
C GLY A 11 -8.42 5.38 -11.52
N ASP A 12 -7.83 4.45 -10.77
CA ASP A 12 -6.67 4.66 -9.89
C ASP A 12 -5.47 5.29 -10.60
N SER A 13 -5.32 5.07 -11.91
CA SER A 13 -4.23 5.62 -12.72
C SER A 13 -4.37 7.11 -13.01
N TRP A 14 -5.59 7.64 -12.98
CA TRP A 14 -5.85 9.06 -13.21
C TRP A 14 -5.93 9.85 -11.92
N CYS A 15 -6.43 9.22 -10.85
CA CYS A 15 -6.67 9.91 -9.59
C CYS A 15 -5.40 10.14 -8.76
N GLY A 16 -4.35 9.34 -8.98
CA GLY A 16 -3.11 9.41 -8.21
C GLY A 16 -3.35 9.02 -6.75
N SER A 17 -2.84 7.86 -6.33
CA SER A 17 -2.85 7.51 -4.90
C SER A 17 -1.71 8.25 -4.18
N GLY A 18 -1.87 8.49 -2.89
CA GLY A 18 -0.92 9.22 -2.06
C GLY A 18 -1.06 8.87 -0.59
N ILE A 19 -0.08 9.28 0.20
CA ILE A 19 -0.16 9.31 1.65
C ILE A 19 -0.42 10.74 2.11
N GLY A 20 -1.54 10.95 2.78
CA GLY A 20 -1.82 12.17 3.52
C GLY A 20 -1.25 12.05 4.93
N THR A 21 -0.53 13.06 5.39
CA THR A 21 0.03 13.08 6.75
C THR A 21 -0.34 14.36 7.47
N ALA A 22 -0.71 14.24 8.74
CA ALA A 22 -0.96 15.36 9.63
C ALA A 22 -0.32 15.11 11.00
N TRP A 23 0.10 16.19 11.64
CA TRP A 23 0.64 16.18 12.98
C TRP A 23 -0.38 16.78 13.92
N ILE A 24 -0.68 16.08 15.02
CA ILE A 24 -1.55 16.61 16.07
C ILE A 24 -0.86 16.53 17.44
N GLU A 25 -1.13 17.52 18.27
CA GLU A 25 -0.75 17.53 19.69
C GLU A 25 -2.03 17.48 20.52
N LEU A 26 -2.12 16.47 21.38
CA LEU A 26 -3.26 16.29 22.27
C LEU A 26 -3.16 17.25 23.47
N PRO A 27 -4.28 17.59 24.15
CA PRO A 27 -4.25 18.50 25.30
C PRO A 27 -3.35 18.05 26.46
N ASN A 28 -3.04 16.76 26.55
CA ASN A 28 -2.12 16.17 27.52
C ASN A 28 -0.66 16.10 27.04
N GLY A 29 -0.33 16.73 25.90
CA GLY A 29 1.04 16.89 25.39
C GLY A 29 1.54 15.79 24.46
N PHE A 30 0.78 14.70 24.27
CA PHE A 30 1.16 13.63 23.34
C PHE A 30 1.09 14.12 21.90
N LYS A 31 2.13 13.79 21.14
CA LYS A 31 2.24 14.06 19.71
C LYS A 31 1.90 12.82 18.92
N VAL A 32 0.95 12.95 18.00
CA VAL A 32 0.47 11.84 17.18
C VAL A 32 0.62 12.18 15.70
N LEU A 33 1.24 11.27 14.96
CA LEU A 33 1.33 11.34 13.51
C LEU A 33 0.12 10.60 12.96
N ILE A 34 -0.72 11.31 12.22
CA ILE A 34 -1.86 10.73 11.52
C ILE A 34 -1.47 10.58 10.05
N CYS A 35 -1.48 9.35 9.57
CA CYS A 35 -1.28 8.98 8.18
C CYS A 35 -2.60 8.44 7.62
N THR A 36 -2.88 8.75 6.35
CA THR A 36 -4.00 8.15 5.63
C THR A 36 -3.64 7.85 4.18
N SER A 37 -4.15 6.74 3.67
CA SER A 37 -3.94 6.31 2.30
C SER A 37 -5.13 5.51 1.80
N HIS A 38 -5.30 5.52 0.48
CA HIS A 38 -6.18 4.62 -0.23
C HIS A 38 -5.34 3.85 -1.24
N PHE A 39 -5.12 2.56 -1.00
CA PHE A 39 -4.30 1.73 -1.88
C PHE A 39 -5.04 1.41 -3.17
N HIS A 40 -4.28 1.00 -4.19
CA HIS A 40 -4.82 0.66 -5.50
C HIS A 40 -5.87 -0.44 -5.37
N ALA A 41 -7.05 -0.30 -5.99
CA ALA A 41 -8.10 -1.30 -5.89
C ALA A 41 -7.68 -2.69 -6.42
N GLU A 42 -8.19 -3.75 -5.78
CA GLU A 42 -8.10 -5.13 -6.26
C GLU A 42 -9.31 -5.43 -7.16
N TYR A 43 -9.07 -5.54 -8.47
CA TYR A 43 -10.15 -5.77 -9.45
C TYR A 43 -10.42 -7.26 -9.71
N ASN A 44 -9.43 -8.13 -9.46
CA ASN A 44 -9.53 -9.57 -9.65
C ASN A 44 -8.58 -10.29 -8.69
N ARG A 45 -9.11 -11.10 -7.77
CA ARG A 45 -8.33 -11.84 -6.78
C ARG A 45 -7.49 -12.96 -7.39
N ASP A 46 -8.00 -13.63 -8.43
CA ASP A 46 -7.35 -14.77 -9.06
C ASP A 46 -6.21 -14.34 -10.02
N ASP A 47 -6.26 -13.09 -10.50
CA ASP A 47 -5.27 -12.49 -11.38
C ASP A 47 -5.02 -11.02 -10.98
N ASP A 48 -4.37 -10.83 -9.83
CA ASP A 48 -4.13 -9.52 -9.26
C ASP A 48 -2.87 -8.86 -9.84
N GLN A 49 -3.05 -8.22 -10.99
CA GLN A 49 -2.00 -7.43 -11.63
C GLN A 49 -1.57 -6.18 -10.83
N PHE A 50 -2.34 -5.77 -9.82
CA PHE A 50 -2.09 -4.55 -9.01
C PHE A 50 -1.47 -4.85 -7.65
N LEU A 51 -1.20 -6.12 -7.34
CA LEU A 51 -0.45 -6.52 -6.16
C LEU A 51 0.87 -5.75 -6.02
N PRO A 52 1.70 -5.57 -7.09
CA PRO A 52 2.95 -4.82 -7.00
C PRO A 52 2.74 -3.35 -6.64
N ASP A 53 1.66 -2.72 -7.14
CA ASP A 53 1.30 -1.34 -6.82
C ASP A 53 0.97 -1.21 -5.33
N ARG A 54 0.15 -2.12 -4.78
CA ARG A 54 -0.18 -2.15 -3.34
C ARG A 54 1.04 -2.41 -2.46
N ILE A 55 1.96 -3.29 -2.88
CA ILE A 55 3.25 -3.50 -2.19
C ILE A 55 4.06 -2.21 -2.16
N CYS A 56 4.17 -1.50 -3.29
CA CYS A 56 4.91 -0.24 -3.35
C CYS A 56 4.27 0.81 -2.44
N GLN A 57 2.94 0.89 -2.40
CA GLN A 57 2.22 1.81 -1.53
C GLN A 57 2.46 1.50 -0.04
N ALA A 58 2.46 0.22 0.33
CA ALA A 58 2.79 -0.20 1.70
C ALA A 58 4.22 0.20 2.09
N LEU A 59 5.22 -0.07 1.23
CA LEU A 59 6.62 0.28 1.48
C LEU A 59 6.85 1.80 1.54
N GLU A 60 6.20 2.56 0.66
CA GLU A 60 6.26 4.02 0.68
C GLU A 60 5.62 4.57 1.97
N GLY A 61 4.50 3.99 2.43
CA GLY A 61 3.87 4.33 3.71
C GLY A 61 4.77 4.03 4.91
N ILE A 62 5.43 2.87 4.95
CA ILE A 62 6.42 2.51 5.99
C ILE A 62 7.53 3.56 6.04
N LYS A 63 8.13 3.89 4.89
CA LYS A 63 9.22 4.87 4.82
C LYS A 63 8.78 6.26 5.28
N GLU A 64 7.55 6.65 4.97
CA GLU A 64 6.99 7.93 5.41
C GLU A 64 6.85 7.98 6.94
N ILE A 65 6.45 6.86 7.56
CA ILE A 65 6.37 6.69 9.02
C ILE A 65 7.77 6.74 9.63
N GLU A 66 8.71 5.90 9.16
CA GLU A 66 10.09 5.83 9.69
C GLU A 66 10.78 7.21 9.67
N SER A 67 10.50 8.02 8.64
CA SER A 67 11.07 9.37 8.53
C SER A 67 10.59 10.36 9.60
N LYS A 68 9.52 10.04 10.34
CA LYS A 68 8.81 10.96 11.24
C LYS A 68 8.51 10.37 12.62
N GLU A 69 8.55 9.05 12.78
CA GLU A 69 8.17 8.37 14.02
C GLU A 69 9.00 8.81 15.22
N HIS A 70 10.29 9.13 15.01
CA HIS A 70 11.20 9.62 16.05
C HIS A 70 10.85 11.00 16.61
N LEU A 71 9.89 11.70 15.99
CA LEU A 71 9.43 13.02 16.40
C LEU A 71 8.07 12.97 17.13
N VAL A 72 7.40 11.80 17.16
CA VAL A 72 6.08 11.58 17.78
C VAL A 72 6.12 10.56 18.91
N ASP A 73 5.06 10.57 19.70
CA ASP A 73 4.79 9.58 20.72
C ASP A 73 4.05 8.35 20.16
N ALA A 74 3.22 8.59 19.14
CA ALA A 74 2.47 7.54 18.47
C ALA A 74 2.20 7.86 16.99
N VAL A 75 1.93 6.79 16.24
CA VAL A 75 1.55 6.82 14.83
C VAL A 75 0.19 6.16 14.69
N ILE A 76 -0.72 6.81 13.97
CA ILE A 76 -1.99 6.23 13.52
C ILE A 76 -1.97 6.25 11.99
N TYR A 77 -2.05 5.08 11.36
CA TYR A 77 -2.16 4.96 9.91
C TYR A 77 -3.50 4.31 9.55
N ALA A 78 -4.41 5.08 8.94
CA ALA A 78 -5.77 4.64 8.68
C ALA A 78 -6.21 4.86 7.23
N GLY A 79 -7.06 3.97 6.72
CA GLY A 79 -7.66 4.12 5.39
C GLY A 79 -8.07 2.78 4.80
N ASP A 80 -8.44 2.82 3.52
CA ASP A 80 -8.69 1.64 2.71
C ASP A 80 -7.38 1.15 2.10
N PHE A 81 -6.89 0.02 2.59
CA PHE A 81 -5.64 -0.56 2.11
C PHE A 81 -5.86 -1.60 1.01
N ASN A 82 -7.11 -1.82 0.56
CA ASN A 82 -7.46 -2.78 -0.50
C ASN A 82 -6.76 -4.15 -0.33
N THR A 83 -6.57 -4.57 0.93
CA THR A 83 -5.81 -5.75 1.32
C THR A 83 -6.39 -6.37 2.59
N GLU A 84 -6.42 -7.69 2.65
CA GLU A 84 -6.80 -8.45 3.83
C GLU A 84 -5.58 -8.82 4.68
N PRO A 85 -5.75 -9.26 5.95
CA PRO A 85 -4.62 -9.55 6.84
C PRO A 85 -3.64 -10.61 6.32
N GLN A 86 -4.11 -11.54 5.48
CA GLN A 86 -3.31 -12.57 4.83
C GLN A 86 -2.54 -12.07 3.60
N ASP A 87 -2.87 -10.89 3.07
CA ASP A 87 -2.28 -10.39 1.84
C ASP A 87 -0.89 -9.83 2.08
N LEU A 88 0.00 -10.05 1.11
CA LEU A 88 1.41 -9.67 1.23
C LEU A 88 1.62 -8.18 1.56
N PRO A 89 0.93 -7.20 0.94
CA PRO A 89 1.15 -5.79 1.26
C PRO A 89 0.72 -5.44 2.69
N HIS A 90 -0.34 -6.08 3.19
CA HIS A 90 -0.81 -5.90 4.57
C HIS A 90 0.20 -6.48 5.57
N GLN A 91 0.71 -7.69 5.28
CA GLN A 91 1.76 -8.29 6.11
C GLN A 91 3.04 -7.47 6.07
N ILE A 92 3.48 -6.98 4.92
CA ILE A 92 4.62 -6.06 4.81
C ILE A 92 4.38 -4.84 5.70
N LEU A 93 3.22 -4.18 5.60
CA LEU A 93 2.88 -3.00 6.39
C LEU A 93 3.01 -3.29 7.89
N ILE A 94 2.25 -4.25 8.44
CA ILE A 94 2.26 -4.57 9.87
C ILE A 94 3.63 -5.06 10.34
N LYS A 95 4.24 -5.99 9.59
CA LYS A 95 5.45 -6.70 10.04
C LYS A 95 6.69 -5.81 9.99
N MET A 96 6.74 -4.85 9.07
CA MET A 96 7.90 -3.99 8.87
C MET A 96 7.80 -2.65 9.62
N SER A 97 6.60 -2.09 9.76
CA SER A 97 6.41 -0.85 10.54
C SER A 97 6.23 -1.08 12.04
N GLY A 98 5.90 -2.30 12.47
CA GLY A 98 5.52 -2.59 13.85
C GLY A 98 4.13 -2.07 14.24
N LEU A 99 3.37 -1.53 13.29
CA LEU A 99 1.97 -1.12 13.51
C LEU A 99 1.07 -2.34 13.78
N GLN A 100 0.01 -2.12 14.54
CA GLN A 100 -1.00 -3.13 14.86
C GLN A 100 -2.41 -2.63 14.54
N ASP A 101 -3.31 -3.50 14.08
CA ASP A 101 -4.72 -3.14 13.88
C ASP A 101 -5.35 -2.79 15.24
N ALA A 102 -6.04 -1.65 15.29
CA ALA A 102 -6.80 -1.20 16.46
C ALA A 102 -7.84 -2.23 16.92
N ARG A 103 -8.32 -3.12 16.04
CA ARG A 103 -9.21 -4.23 16.39
C ARG A 103 -8.56 -5.31 17.27
N GLY A 104 -7.23 -5.38 17.30
CA GLY A 104 -6.50 -6.41 18.02
C GLY A 104 -6.87 -7.82 17.55
N ASN A 105 -7.28 -8.69 18.48
CA ASN A 105 -7.63 -10.09 18.20
C ASN A 105 -9.12 -10.30 17.89
N GLU A 106 -9.92 -9.24 17.81
CA GLU A 106 -11.34 -9.35 17.47
C GLU A 106 -11.50 -9.81 16.02
N THR A 107 -12.50 -10.66 15.75
CA THR A 107 -12.84 -11.04 14.38
C THR A 107 -13.37 -9.81 13.64
N PRO A 108 -12.69 -9.34 12.59
CA PRO A 108 -13.10 -8.13 11.91
C PRO A 108 -14.43 -8.35 11.19
N LYS A 109 -15.32 -7.36 11.28
CA LYS A 109 -16.50 -7.30 10.42
C LYS A 109 -16.07 -6.86 9.01
N PRO A 110 -16.78 -7.30 7.96
CA PRO A 110 -16.55 -6.79 6.62
C PRO A 110 -16.67 -5.27 6.60
N SER A 111 -15.70 -4.62 5.98
CA SER A 111 -15.72 -3.18 5.70
C SER A 111 -16.13 -2.88 4.26
N TYR A 112 -16.08 -3.86 3.36
CA TYR A 112 -16.58 -3.76 2.00
C TYR A 112 -17.51 -4.91 1.67
N ASN A 113 -18.54 -4.62 0.88
CA ASN A 113 -19.49 -5.60 0.38
C ASN A 113 -20.13 -6.45 1.50
N ALA A 114 -20.41 -5.81 2.65
CA ALA A 114 -21.08 -6.46 3.77
C ALA A 114 -22.50 -6.87 3.39
N GLU A 115 -22.99 -8.01 3.88
CA GLU A 115 -24.31 -8.55 3.52
C GLU A 115 -25.49 -7.60 3.81
N TRP A 116 -25.32 -6.70 4.77
CA TRP A 116 -26.32 -5.69 5.14
C TRP A 116 -26.19 -4.37 4.38
N ASN A 117 -25.14 -4.20 3.57
CA ASN A 117 -24.91 -2.98 2.79
C ASN A 117 -25.78 -2.98 1.52
N THR A 118 -26.42 -1.86 1.21
CA THR A 118 -27.36 -1.79 0.10
C THR A 118 -26.69 -1.73 -1.27
N TYR A 119 -25.39 -1.44 -1.32
CA TYR A 119 -24.57 -1.45 -2.52
C TYR A 119 -23.83 -2.78 -2.72
N ALA A 120 -24.03 -3.75 -1.82
CA ALA A 120 -23.39 -5.05 -1.91
C ALA A 120 -23.70 -5.76 -3.23
N SER A 121 -22.65 -6.22 -3.89
CA SER A 121 -22.70 -6.98 -5.13
C SER A 121 -22.77 -8.48 -4.81
N PRO A 122 -23.75 -9.22 -5.36
CA PRO A 122 -23.84 -10.68 -5.15
C PRO A 122 -22.71 -11.46 -5.83
N LYS A 123 -21.87 -10.79 -6.64
CA LYS A 123 -20.72 -11.39 -7.34
C LYS A 123 -19.44 -11.33 -6.53
N GLU A 124 -19.41 -10.49 -5.52
CA GLU A 124 -18.24 -10.26 -4.68
C GLU A 124 -18.48 -10.86 -3.30
N ARG A 125 -17.41 -11.16 -2.59
CA ARG A 125 -17.49 -11.62 -1.19
C ARG A 125 -17.35 -10.43 -0.23
N PRO A 126 -17.91 -10.50 0.98
CA PRO A 126 -17.61 -9.53 2.01
C PRO A 126 -16.13 -9.61 2.41
N VAL A 127 -15.47 -8.46 2.56
CA VAL A 127 -14.05 -8.38 2.95
C VAL A 127 -13.81 -7.27 3.97
N THR A 128 -12.72 -7.38 4.72
CA THR A 128 -12.22 -6.29 5.57
C THR A 128 -10.96 -5.73 4.91
N ILE A 129 -11.03 -4.49 4.47
CA ILE A 129 -9.93 -3.79 3.77
C ILE A 129 -9.67 -2.38 4.31
N ASP A 130 -10.55 -1.90 5.20
CA ASP A 130 -10.41 -0.63 5.90
C ASP A 130 -9.81 -0.85 7.29
N TYR A 131 -8.78 -0.08 7.65
CA TYR A 131 -8.04 -0.29 8.90
C TYR A 131 -7.73 1.01 9.62
N ILE A 132 -7.54 0.89 10.94
CA ILE A 132 -6.88 1.89 11.77
C ILE A 132 -5.69 1.18 12.42
N MET A 133 -4.50 1.42 11.89
CA MET A 133 -3.26 0.83 12.40
C MET A 133 -2.58 1.77 13.38
N ILE A 134 -2.01 1.24 14.46
CA ILE A 134 -1.44 2.02 15.55
C ILE A 134 -0.03 1.53 15.88
N GLY A 135 0.91 2.46 16.07
CA GLY A 135 2.26 2.21 16.58
C GLY A 135 2.64 3.23 17.63
N THR A 136 3.60 2.90 18.49
CA THR A 136 4.04 3.75 19.60
C THR A 136 5.55 3.71 19.75
N ASN A 137 6.09 4.79 20.32
CA ASN A 137 7.47 4.79 20.79
C ASN A 137 7.63 4.00 22.10
N GLU A 138 8.86 3.91 22.60
CA GLU A 138 9.21 3.12 23.80
C GLU A 138 8.62 3.70 25.09
N ASP A 139 8.34 5.00 25.11
CA ASP A 139 7.88 5.76 26.28
C ASP A 139 6.34 5.90 26.35
N THR A 140 5.62 5.39 25.36
CA THR A 140 4.18 5.59 25.21
C THR A 140 3.43 4.27 25.13
N LYS A 141 2.46 4.11 26.04
CA LYS A 141 1.49 3.02 25.98
C LYS A 141 0.22 3.49 25.28
N VAL A 142 -0.18 2.77 24.24
CA VAL A 142 -1.48 2.96 23.60
C VAL A 142 -2.40 1.78 23.89
N ILE A 143 -3.65 2.11 24.25
CA ILE A 143 -4.70 1.13 24.51
C ILE A 143 -5.89 1.47 23.64
N THR A 144 -6.24 0.58 22.71
CA THR A 144 -7.53 0.64 22.03
C THR A 144 -8.60 0.11 22.96
N THR A 145 -9.56 0.97 23.31
CA THR A 145 -10.67 0.62 24.21
C THR A 145 -11.91 0.15 23.47
N HIS A 146 -12.10 0.62 22.24
CA HIS A 146 -13.19 0.22 21.37
C HIS A 146 -12.71 0.30 19.92
N CYS A 147 -13.09 -0.67 19.09
CA CYS A 147 -12.98 -0.57 17.64
C CYS A 147 -14.22 -1.20 17.00
N GLN A 148 -14.99 -0.45 16.22
CA GLN A 148 -16.25 -0.92 15.63
C GLN A 148 -16.68 -0.07 14.44
N ASN A 149 -17.69 -0.54 13.72
CA ASN A 149 -18.40 0.28 12.75
C ASN A 149 -19.30 1.30 13.49
N PRO A 150 -19.08 2.62 13.32
CA PRO A 150 -19.75 3.63 14.15
C PRO A 150 -21.16 3.98 13.67
N LEU A 151 -21.46 3.71 12.40
CA LEU A 151 -22.72 4.09 11.76
C LEU A 151 -23.68 2.90 11.72
N SER A 152 -24.98 3.20 11.69
CA SER A 152 -25.98 2.22 11.27
C SER A 152 -25.74 1.82 9.81
N SER A 153 -26.14 0.61 9.43
CA SER A 153 -25.99 0.12 8.05
C SER A 153 -26.72 0.96 7.01
N LYS A 154 -27.71 1.77 7.43
CA LYS A 154 -28.50 2.66 6.56
C LYS A 154 -28.58 4.07 7.13
N ILE A 155 -28.76 5.03 6.24
CA ILE A 155 -28.99 6.43 6.60
C ILE A 155 -30.35 6.53 7.31
N SER A 156 -30.40 7.29 8.41
CA SER A 156 -31.64 7.47 9.18
C SER A 156 -32.77 8.02 8.30
N GLY A 157 -33.87 7.29 8.21
CA GLY A 157 -35.03 7.65 7.39
C GLY A 157 -34.96 7.16 5.93
N GLU A 158 -33.84 6.57 5.52
CA GLU A 158 -33.61 6.11 4.16
C GLU A 158 -33.46 4.59 4.08
N SER A 159 -33.64 4.07 2.87
CA SER A 159 -33.46 2.64 2.58
C SER A 159 -32.04 2.27 2.12
N ILE A 160 -31.17 3.27 1.92
CA ILE A 160 -29.81 3.17 1.38
C ILE A 160 -28.73 3.32 2.48
N SER A 161 -27.58 2.68 2.24
CA SER A 161 -26.35 2.79 3.04
C SER A 161 -25.62 4.12 2.80
N TYR A 162 -24.68 4.47 3.68
CA TYR A 162 -23.88 5.70 3.57
C TYR A 162 -22.84 5.64 2.43
N SER A 163 -22.29 4.46 2.20
CA SER A 163 -21.32 4.11 1.17
C SER A 163 -21.40 2.59 0.95
N ASP A 164 -20.80 2.10 -0.13
CA ASP A 164 -20.46 0.70 -0.37
C ASP A 164 -19.42 0.14 0.62
N HIS A 165 -18.70 1.02 1.32
CA HIS A 165 -17.88 0.68 2.48
C HIS A 165 -18.58 1.01 3.81
N GLU A 166 -18.26 0.24 4.83
CA GLU A 166 -18.65 0.47 6.21
C GLU A 166 -17.56 1.28 6.93
N GLY A 167 -17.97 2.34 7.64
CA GLY A 167 -17.03 3.15 8.41
C GLY A 167 -16.33 2.33 9.51
N VAL A 168 -15.09 2.68 9.84
CA VAL A 168 -14.31 2.10 10.95
C VAL A 168 -13.99 3.20 11.95
N TRP A 169 -14.24 2.94 13.23
CA TRP A 169 -13.97 3.88 14.31
C TRP A 169 -13.24 3.17 15.45
N ALA A 170 -12.25 3.86 16.04
CA ALA A 170 -11.55 3.37 17.20
C ALA A 170 -11.46 4.46 18.28
N GLN A 171 -11.55 4.05 19.54
CA GLN A 171 -11.27 4.90 20.69
C GLN A 171 -9.94 4.49 21.33
N ILE A 172 -8.98 5.40 21.24
CA ILE A 172 -7.59 5.16 21.60
C ILE A 172 -7.24 6.00 22.84
N LYS A 173 -6.62 5.37 23.84
CA LYS A 173 -6.10 6.05 25.04
C LYS A 173 -4.57 6.00 25.03
N PHE A 174 -3.97 7.16 25.29
CA PHE A 174 -2.53 7.35 25.43
C PHE A 174 -2.17 7.45 26.91
N GLN A 175 -1.12 6.75 27.33
CA GLN A 175 -0.60 6.75 28.69
C GLN A 175 0.92 6.82 28.68
N ASP A 176 1.50 7.60 29.60
CA ASP A 176 2.95 7.59 29.82
C ASP A 176 3.36 6.19 30.27
N GLN A 177 4.37 5.63 29.61
CA GLN A 177 4.98 4.38 30.02
C GLN A 177 6.30 4.67 30.76
N LYS A 178 6.17 5.18 31.99
CA LYS A 178 7.31 5.29 32.91
C LYS A 178 7.36 4.03 33.78
N ASP A 179 8.49 3.33 33.77
CA ASP A 179 8.84 2.22 34.67
C ASP A 179 8.13 0.86 34.50
N ILE A 180 7.42 0.62 33.40
CA ILE A 180 6.94 -0.73 33.03
C ILE A 180 7.68 -1.15 31.77
N ALA A 181 8.33 -2.32 31.80
CA ALA A 181 9.06 -2.90 30.68
C ALA A 181 8.29 -2.67 29.37
N TYR A 182 8.91 -1.96 28.44
CA TYR A 182 8.40 -1.81 27.09
C TYR A 182 8.19 -3.20 26.51
N ASP A 183 6.93 -3.62 26.40
CA ASP A 183 6.54 -4.79 25.61
C ASP A 183 6.71 -4.39 24.15
N LYS A 184 7.97 -4.40 23.73
CA LYS A 184 8.32 -4.30 22.32
C LYS A 184 7.45 -5.32 21.60
N PRO A 185 6.78 -4.96 20.49
CA PRO A 185 6.09 -5.96 19.68
C PRO A 185 7.04 -7.13 19.49
N GLU A 186 6.61 -8.35 19.83
CA GLU A 186 7.46 -9.54 19.72
C GLU A 186 8.17 -9.46 18.37
N ALA A 187 9.51 -9.38 18.43
CA ALA A 187 10.30 -9.29 17.21
C ALA A 187 9.88 -10.45 16.34
N TYR A 188 9.38 -10.15 15.13
CA TYR A 188 8.88 -11.19 14.26
C TYR A 188 9.98 -12.21 14.03
N ASP A 189 9.61 -13.48 14.19
CA ASP A 189 10.51 -14.59 13.96
C ASP A 189 11.20 -14.41 12.60
N VAL A 190 12.50 -14.65 12.60
CA VAL A 190 13.38 -14.46 11.44
C VAL A 190 12.86 -15.25 10.24
N ASP A 191 12.25 -16.42 10.46
CA ASP A 191 11.67 -17.20 9.37
C ASP A 191 10.45 -16.53 8.73
N THR A 192 9.63 -15.84 9.52
CA THR A 192 8.49 -15.05 9.01
C THR A 192 8.98 -13.92 8.12
N LEU A 193 9.99 -13.17 8.57
CA LEU A 193 10.59 -12.10 7.78
C LEU A 193 11.25 -12.62 6.50
N ASN A 194 11.95 -13.76 6.59
CA ASN A 194 12.55 -14.42 5.43
C ASN A 194 11.51 -14.87 4.42
N ARG A 195 10.37 -15.40 4.88
CA ARG A 195 9.26 -15.80 4.01
C ARG A 195 8.67 -14.61 3.26
N LEU A 196 8.37 -13.52 3.97
CA LEU A 196 7.87 -12.28 3.36
C LEU A 196 8.84 -11.74 2.31
N ASN A 197 10.13 -11.73 2.65
CA ASN A 197 11.18 -11.31 1.75
C ASN A 197 11.27 -12.21 0.49
N SER A 198 11.12 -13.53 0.64
CA SER A 198 11.06 -14.45 -0.51
C SER A 198 9.87 -14.12 -1.42
N GLN A 199 8.67 -13.97 -0.85
CA GLN A 199 7.47 -13.66 -1.60
C GLN A 199 7.57 -12.31 -2.33
N LEU A 200 8.11 -11.30 -1.65
CA LEU A 200 8.38 -9.99 -2.23
C LEU A 200 9.35 -10.10 -3.42
N ARG A 201 10.46 -10.84 -3.28
CA ARG A 201 11.42 -11.07 -4.36
C ARG A 201 10.79 -11.78 -5.55
N ASP A 202 9.92 -12.75 -5.31
CA ASP A 202 9.22 -13.47 -6.38
C ASP A 202 8.30 -12.52 -7.17
N VAL A 203 7.51 -11.68 -6.49
CA VAL A 203 6.66 -10.68 -7.15
C VAL A 203 7.50 -9.71 -7.99
N LEU A 204 8.58 -9.14 -7.43
CA LEU A 204 9.45 -8.24 -8.17
C LEU A 204 10.12 -8.90 -9.36
N ARG A 205 10.52 -10.17 -9.23
CA ARG A 205 11.14 -10.92 -10.31
C ARG A 205 10.16 -11.15 -11.46
N LEU A 206 8.91 -11.47 -11.15
CA LEU A 206 7.86 -11.64 -12.15
C LEU A 206 7.58 -10.31 -12.88
N GLU A 207 7.45 -9.21 -12.14
CA GLU A 207 7.24 -7.89 -12.74
C GLU A 207 8.42 -7.43 -13.60
N ARG A 208 9.64 -7.66 -13.12
CA ARG A 208 10.85 -7.40 -13.91
C ARG A 208 10.86 -8.23 -15.19
N SER A 209 10.53 -9.51 -15.11
CA SER A 209 10.46 -10.40 -16.28
C SER A 209 9.42 -9.93 -17.28
N LYS A 210 8.19 -9.63 -16.86
CA LYS A 210 7.13 -9.08 -17.73
C LYS A 210 7.59 -7.81 -18.45
N MET A 211 8.31 -6.94 -17.74
CA MET A 211 8.87 -5.72 -18.30
C MET A 211 9.96 -6.01 -19.33
N GLU A 212 10.92 -6.89 -19.01
CA GLU A 212 11.99 -7.28 -19.96
C GLU A 212 11.38 -7.83 -21.25
N TRP A 213 10.39 -8.72 -21.15
CA TRP A 213 9.64 -9.24 -22.30
C TRP A 213 8.93 -8.13 -23.08
N SER A 214 8.25 -7.21 -22.39
CA SER A 214 7.55 -6.09 -23.03
C SER A 214 8.52 -5.17 -23.78
N MET A 215 9.69 -4.88 -23.20
CA MET A 215 10.74 -4.09 -23.87
C MET A 215 11.30 -4.82 -25.09
N TRP A 216 11.51 -6.13 -25.00
CA TRP A 216 11.92 -6.94 -26.16
C TRP A 216 10.89 -6.91 -27.27
N ILE A 217 9.59 -7.02 -26.95
CA ILE A 217 8.52 -6.93 -27.94
C ILE A 217 8.51 -5.55 -28.60
N ILE A 218 8.57 -4.46 -27.81
CA ILE A 218 8.62 -3.09 -28.34
C ILE A 218 9.85 -2.91 -29.23
N PHE A 219 11.01 -3.41 -28.82
CA PHE A 219 12.23 -3.37 -29.60
C PHE A 219 12.09 -4.12 -30.93
N MET A 220 11.55 -5.34 -30.91
CA MET A 220 11.35 -6.15 -32.12
C MET A 220 10.34 -5.53 -33.08
N VAL A 221 9.21 -5.00 -32.57
CA VAL A 221 8.21 -4.28 -33.38
C VAL A 221 8.81 -3.02 -33.98
N SER A 222 9.58 -2.26 -33.18
CA SER A 222 10.27 -1.06 -33.66
C SER A 222 11.30 -1.40 -34.74
N ALA A 223 12.12 -2.42 -34.54
CA ALA A 223 13.13 -2.88 -35.50
C ALA A 223 12.48 -3.36 -36.81
N ALA A 224 11.40 -4.15 -36.73
CA ALA A 224 10.64 -4.58 -37.89
C ALA A 224 10.06 -3.38 -38.65
N PHE A 225 9.46 -2.42 -37.94
CA PHE A 225 8.92 -1.21 -38.55
C PHE A 225 10.00 -0.36 -39.25
N LEU A 226 11.14 -0.14 -38.60
CA LEU A 226 12.29 0.60 -39.16
C LEU A 226 12.89 -0.09 -40.40
N SER A 227 12.83 -1.43 -40.46
CA SER A 227 13.37 -2.22 -41.58
C SER A 227 12.53 -2.14 -42.86
N VAL A 228 11.23 -1.85 -42.73
CA VAL A 228 10.28 -1.79 -43.86
C VAL A 228 9.98 -0.35 -44.28
N TRP A 229 10.14 0.62 -43.38
CA TRP A 229 9.77 2.01 -43.65
C TRP A 229 10.74 2.68 -44.63
N LYS A 230 10.19 3.29 -45.69
CA LYS A 230 10.96 4.15 -46.59
C LYS A 230 11.12 5.53 -45.94
N TRP A 231 12.36 5.88 -45.63
CA TRP A 231 12.74 7.09 -44.91
C TRP A 231 12.69 8.36 -45.76
N GLU A 232 11.56 8.62 -46.40
CA GLU A 232 11.37 9.79 -47.25
C GLU A 232 10.23 10.67 -46.71
N GLY A 233 10.49 11.97 -46.61
CA GLY A 233 9.51 12.98 -46.21
C GLY A 233 9.48 13.34 -44.72
N PRO A 234 8.71 14.39 -44.35
CA PRO A 234 8.73 15.02 -43.03
C PRO A 234 8.18 14.13 -41.89
N TRP A 235 7.44 13.08 -42.23
CA TRP A 235 6.86 12.14 -41.25
C TRP A 235 7.89 11.22 -40.58
N SER A 236 9.07 11.04 -41.20
CA SER A 236 10.18 10.26 -40.62
C SER A 236 10.65 10.82 -39.28
N ILE A 237 10.67 12.16 -39.14
CA ILE A 237 11.05 12.85 -37.89
C ILE A 237 10.04 12.56 -36.78
N PHE A 238 8.73 12.60 -37.08
CA PHE A 238 7.68 12.29 -36.11
C PHE A 238 7.77 10.85 -35.58
N ILE A 239 8.08 9.90 -36.46
CA ILE A 239 8.26 8.48 -36.09
C ILE A 239 9.45 8.32 -35.14
N VAL A 240 10.59 8.94 -35.44
CA VAL A 240 11.78 8.91 -34.57
C VAL A 240 11.46 9.52 -33.20
N LEU A 241 10.70 10.62 -33.16
CA LEU A 241 10.27 11.23 -31.90
C LEU A 241 9.37 10.31 -31.07
N ILE A 242 8.41 9.62 -31.70
CA ILE A 242 7.53 8.65 -31.01
C ILE A 242 8.34 7.48 -30.45
N LEU A 243 9.22 6.89 -31.25
CA LEU A 243 10.07 5.78 -30.80
C LEU A 243 11.02 6.21 -29.67
N SER A 244 11.60 7.41 -29.78
CA SER A 244 12.45 7.98 -28.73
C SER A 244 11.67 8.22 -27.44
N TYR A 245 10.41 8.67 -27.55
CA TYR A 245 9.53 8.86 -26.40
C TYR A 245 9.14 7.54 -25.74
N LEU A 246 8.78 6.51 -26.53
CA LEU A 246 8.50 5.17 -26.02
C LEU A 246 9.72 4.56 -25.30
N PHE A 247 10.93 4.75 -25.86
CA PHE A 247 12.17 4.29 -25.23
C PHE A 247 12.46 5.05 -23.93
N TYR A 248 12.24 6.38 -23.92
CA TYR A 248 12.33 7.20 -22.72
C TYR A 248 11.39 6.74 -21.62
N LEU A 249 10.12 6.46 -21.94
CA LEU A 249 9.13 5.94 -21.01
C LEU A 249 9.54 4.58 -20.44
N GLY A 250 10.02 3.66 -21.29
CA GLY A 250 10.58 2.37 -20.86
C GLY A 250 11.77 2.56 -19.90
N GLY A 251 12.67 3.50 -20.20
CA GLY A 251 13.81 3.83 -19.33
C GLY A 251 13.40 4.43 -17.98
N GLN A 252 12.38 5.29 -17.93
CA GLN A 252 11.88 5.84 -16.66
C GLN A 252 11.24 4.76 -15.78
N PHE A 253 10.52 3.81 -16.39
CA PHE A 253 9.91 2.69 -15.68
C PHE A 253 10.99 1.70 -15.17
N PHE A 254 12.03 1.42 -15.96
CA PHE A 254 13.19 0.61 -15.53
C PHE A 254 13.91 1.21 -14.32
N LYS A 255 14.19 2.53 -14.35
CA LYS A 255 14.80 3.24 -13.22
C LYS A 255 13.98 3.09 -11.93
N ARG A 256 12.65 3.05 -12.04
CA ARG A 256 11.75 2.92 -10.89
C ARG A 256 11.80 1.51 -10.29
N ILE A 257 11.81 0.45 -11.11
CA ILE A 257 11.99 -0.92 -10.61
C ILE A 257 13.36 -1.09 -9.97
N THR A 258 14.44 -0.53 -10.54
CA THR A 258 15.75 -0.58 -9.89
C THR A 258 15.77 0.21 -8.58
N ALA A 259 15.02 1.31 -8.49
CA ALA A 259 14.87 2.07 -7.26
C ALA A 259 14.07 1.30 -6.20
N ILE A 260 13.01 0.60 -6.59
CA ILE A 260 12.23 -0.29 -5.71
C ILE A 260 13.12 -1.45 -5.23
N SER A 261 13.84 -2.11 -6.13
CA SER A 261 14.81 -3.17 -5.77
C SER A 261 15.86 -2.66 -4.79
N SER A 262 16.42 -1.47 -5.03
CA SER A 262 17.42 -0.85 -4.16
C SER A 262 16.84 -0.41 -2.80
N GLN A 263 15.63 0.14 -2.78
CA GLN A 263 14.92 0.47 -1.54
C GLN A 263 14.62 -0.80 -0.74
N ILE A 264 14.25 -1.88 -1.40
CA ILE A 264 14.04 -3.18 -0.77
C ILE A 264 15.36 -3.70 -0.23
N ASP A 265 16.44 -3.72 -1.01
CA ASP A 265 17.75 -4.13 -0.49
C ASP A 265 18.23 -3.25 0.69
N THR A 266 17.87 -1.96 0.71
CA THR A 266 18.16 -1.04 1.82
C THR A 266 17.32 -1.35 3.06
N ILE A 267 16.02 -1.53 2.90
CA ILE A 267 15.10 -1.90 3.99
C ILE A 267 15.51 -3.29 4.54
N MET A 268 15.85 -4.22 3.66
CA MET A 268 16.37 -5.55 4.01
C MET A 268 17.72 -5.47 4.75
N ALA A 269 18.58 -4.51 4.42
CA ALA A 269 19.83 -4.28 5.15
C ALA A 269 19.59 -3.69 6.55
N LEU A 270 18.56 -2.87 6.73
CA LEU A 270 18.13 -2.33 8.04
C LEU A 270 17.50 -3.41 8.93
N MET A 271 16.88 -4.43 8.33
CA MET A 271 16.19 -5.51 9.04
C MET A 271 17.07 -6.72 9.39
N ASN A 272 18.36 -6.71 9.04
CA ASN A 272 19.23 -7.85 9.35
C ASN A 272 19.56 -7.87 10.86
N PRO A 273 19.10 -8.87 11.63
CA PRO A 273 19.28 -8.91 13.09
C PRO A 273 20.75 -9.04 13.53
N VAL A 274 21.67 -9.26 12.59
CA VAL A 274 23.11 -9.43 12.84
C VAL A 274 23.85 -8.10 13.09
N LYS A 275 23.16 -6.94 13.03
CA LYS A 275 23.78 -5.61 13.21
C LYS A 275 23.14 -4.71 14.28
N LYS A 276 22.46 -5.27 15.28
CA LYS A 276 22.19 -4.56 16.54
C LYS A 276 22.84 -5.28 17.70
#